data_AF-A0AAI9WAJ9-F1
#
_entry.id   AF-A0AAI9WAJ9-F1
#
_cell.length_a   1.000
_cell.length_b   1.000
_cell.length_c   1.000
_cell.angle_alpha   90.00
_cell.angle_beta   90.00
_cell.angle_gamma   90.00
#
_symmetry.space_group_name_H-M   'P 1'
#
loop_
_entity.id
_entity.type
_entity.pdbx_description
1 polymer ?
#
loop_
_entity_poly.entity_id
_entity_poly.type
_entity_poly.pdbx_seq_one_letter_code
_entity_poly.pdbx_strand_id
1 'polypeptide(L)'
;MKKLWAIGLSAAVLLAGCGEEQSAESTEATTSSEDSKDVKKDMMRFYLTISNTINAVDVDLNTFEKMKAEDLLPEGEELKAMTDAAIVSAKDSAAAIETLEIPAVLENQKEQIETAFTAIRESYEIKAEELTKDASFEAADEKFTEADTLLNELLTEQGLAGSSIQNEVSQ
;
A
#
# COMPACT_ATOMS: atom_id res chain seq x y z
N MET A 1 18.04 -15.40 -58.77
CA MET A 1 17.64 -14.40 -57.76
C MET A 1 18.50 -13.17 -57.96
N LYS A 2 17.89 -12.02 -58.25
CA LYS A 2 18.55 -10.84 -58.83
C LYS A 2 18.54 -9.68 -57.82
N LYS A 3 19.76 -9.20 -57.56
CA LYS A 3 20.18 -7.79 -57.40
C LYS A 3 20.08 -7.12 -56.01
N LEU A 4 21.29 -6.76 -55.57
CA LEU A 4 21.70 -5.69 -54.66
C LEU A 4 21.10 -4.32 -55.02
N TRP A 5 20.97 -3.45 -54.00
CA TRP A 5 21.14 -1.98 -53.97
C TRP A 5 20.27 -1.40 -52.83
N ALA A 6 20.57 -0.32 -52.12
CA ALA A 6 21.73 0.55 -51.99
C ALA A 6 21.43 1.49 -50.79
N ILE A 7 22.50 1.98 -50.17
CA ILE A 7 22.52 3.01 -49.13
C ILE A 7 22.25 4.39 -49.73
N GLY A 8 21.54 5.25 -49.00
CA GLY A 8 21.49 6.70 -49.20
C GLY A 8 20.30 7.31 -48.44
N LEU A 9 20.29 8.54 -47.94
CA LEU A 9 21.25 9.62 -47.72
C LEU A 9 20.46 10.64 -46.88
N SER A 10 21.07 11.21 -45.85
CA SER A 10 20.47 12.18 -44.93
C SER A 10 19.84 13.40 -45.61
N ALA A 11 18.79 13.94 -45.00
CA ALA A 11 18.48 15.37 -45.07
C ALA A 11 17.87 15.83 -43.74
N ALA A 12 18.68 16.52 -42.93
CA ALA A 12 18.22 17.36 -41.85
C ALA A 12 17.56 18.61 -42.46
N VAL A 13 16.38 18.96 -41.98
CA VAL A 13 15.79 20.28 -42.19
C VAL A 13 15.59 20.90 -40.82
N LEU A 14 16.53 21.77 -40.45
CA LEU A 14 16.32 22.79 -39.44
C LEU A 14 15.63 23.97 -40.12
N LEU A 15 14.46 24.38 -39.64
CA LEU A 15 13.89 25.69 -39.92
C LEU A 15 13.68 26.42 -38.60
N ALA A 16 14.55 27.40 -38.36
CA ALA A 16 14.29 28.51 -37.46
C ALA A 16 13.45 29.55 -38.22
N GLY A 17 12.43 30.09 -37.58
CA GLY A 17 11.62 31.18 -38.13
C GLY A 17 10.63 31.71 -37.12
N CYS A 18 10.98 32.84 -36.48
CA CYS A 18 10.07 33.69 -35.72
C CYS A 18 9.28 34.53 -36.73
N GLY A 19 7.95 34.44 -36.69
CA GLY A 19 7.03 35.17 -37.54
C GLY A 19 5.63 35.12 -36.94
N GLU A 20 5.09 36.30 -36.65
CA GLU A 20 3.80 36.58 -36.05
C GLU A 20 2.62 36.17 -36.97
N GLU A 21 1.43 36.04 -36.36
CA GLU A 21 0.07 35.97 -36.93
C GLU A 21 -0.65 34.60 -36.98
N GLN A 22 -1.51 34.43 -35.95
CA GLN A 22 -2.88 33.92 -35.98
C GLN A 22 -3.15 32.48 -36.44
N SER A 23 -3.34 31.60 -35.45
CA SER A 23 -4.29 30.48 -35.55
C SER A 23 -5.02 30.30 -34.23
N ALA A 24 -6.33 30.35 -34.30
CA ALA A 24 -7.22 29.93 -33.25
C ALA A 24 -7.16 28.41 -33.13
N GLU A 25 -6.82 27.87 -31.97
CA GLU A 25 -7.43 26.66 -31.46
C GLU A 25 -7.12 26.48 -29.98
N SER A 26 -8.17 26.05 -29.27
CA SER A 26 -8.11 25.28 -28.03
C SER A 26 -7.50 25.97 -26.82
N THR A 27 -8.38 26.68 -26.09
CA THR A 27 -8.29 26.75 -24.63
C THR A 27 -8.35 25.32 -24.08
N GLU A 28 -7.21 24.62 -24.04
CA GLU A 28 -7.01 23.56 -23.07
C GLU A 28 -6.97 24.24 -21.70
N ALA A 29 -8.08 24.12 -20.98
CA ALA A 29 -8.13 24.34 -19.56
C ALA A 29 -7.14 23.35 -18.91
N THR A 30 -5.91 23.81 -18.73
CA THR A 30 -4.91 23.18 -17.88
C THR A 30 -5.31 23.48 -16.43
N THR A 31 -6.26 22.71 -15.90
CA THR A 31 -6.67 22.77 -14.49
C THR A 31 -6.62 21.39 -13.82
N SER A 32 -5.94 20.40 -14.41
CA SER A 32 -5.84 19.05 -13.85
C SER A 32 -4.47 18.70 -13.28
N SER A 33 -3.51 19.63 -13.26
CA SER A 33 -2.10 19.31 -12.98
C SER A 33 -1.62 19.63 -11.56
N GLU A 34 -2.34 20.44 -10.79
CA GLU A 34 -2.01 20.73 -9.39
C GLU A 34 -2.78 19.78 -8.45
N ASP A 35 -4.11 19.71 -8.55
CA ASP A 35 -4.94 18.81 -7.72
C ASP A 35 -4.52 17.34 -7.81
N SER A 36 -4.20 16.82 -9.01
CA SER A 36 -3.80 15.41 -9.19
C SER A 36 -2.42 15.08 -8.60
N LYS A 37 -1.50 16.06 -8.57
CA LYS A 37 -0.18 15.87 -7.95
C LYS A 37 -0.27 15.85 -6.44
N ASP A 38 -1.20 16.63 -5.89
CA ASP A 38 -1.45 16.67 -4.45
C ASP A 38 -2.12 15.37 -3.97
N VAL A 39 -3.12 14.86 -4.70
CA VAL A 39 -3.74 13.54 -4.43
C VAL A 39 -2.69 12.42 -4.45
N LYS A 40 -1.86 12.35 -5.50
CA LYS A 40 -0.84 11.29 -5.63
C LYS A 40 0.16 11.30 -4.47
N LYS A 41 0.64 12.48 -4.10
CA LYS A 41 1.62 12.67 -3.03
C LYS A 41 1.04 12.35 -1.67
N ASP A 42 -0.20 12.76 -1.41
CA ASP A 42 -0.84 12.52 -0.13
C ASP A 42 -1.35 11.07 -0.01
N MET A 43 -1.76 10.43 -1.11
CA MET A 43 -2.01 8.98 -1.13
C MET A 43 -0.75 8.20 -0.75
N MET A 44 0.40 8.51 -1.36
CA MET A 44 1.67 7.85 -1.02
C MET A 44 2.05 8.05 0.46
N ARG A 45 1.91 9.26 0.99
CA ARG A 45 2.21 9.56 2.41
C ARG A 45 1.26 8.85 3.35
N PHE A 46 -0.02 8.85 3.01
CA PHE A 46 -1.05 8.22 3.81
C PHE A 46 -0.85 6.71 3.84
N TYR A 47 -0.61 6.08 2.68
CA TYR A 47 -0.26 4.66 2.58
C TYR A 47 0.92 4.28 3.50
N LEU A 48 2.02 5.03 3.44
CA LEU A 48 3.17 4.81 4.33
C LEU A 48 2.84 5.04 5.81
N THR A 49 1.86 5.90 6.12
CA THR A 49 1.42 6.12 7.50
C THR A 49 0.74 4.87 8.05
N ILE A 50 0.01 4.12 7.22
CA ILE A 50 -0.65 2.86 7.62
C ILE A 50 0.40 1.85 8.09
N SER A 51 1.39 1.53 7.24
CA SER A 51 2.43 0.54 7.60
C SER A 51 3.29 0.98 8.78
N ASN A 52 3.65 2.28 8.86
CA ASN A 52 4.38 2.80 10.02
C ASN A 52 3.58 2.72 11.33
N THR A 53 2.26 2.91 11.26
CA THR A 53 1.38 2.87 12.43
C THR A 53 1.26 1.46 12.98
N ILE A 54 1.10 0.47 12.10
CA ILE A 54 1.08 -0.95 12.46
C ILE A 54 2.43 -1.38 13.06
N ASN A 55 3.53 -1.11 12.35
CA ASN A 55 4.89 -1.51 12.76
C ASN A 55 5.32 -0.90 14.12
N ALA A 56 4.65 0.15 14.58
CA ALA A 56 4.94 0.77 15.87
C ALA A 56 4.43 -0.06 17.07
N VAL A 57 3.48 -0.98 16.85
CA VAL A 57 2.76 -1.69 17.91
C VAL A 57 2.69 -3.21 17.72
N ASP A 58 3.01 -3.74 16.53
CA ASP A 58 2.87 -5.16 16.17
C ASP A 58 4.11 -6.04 16.50
N VAL A 59 5.15 -5.46 17.10
CA VAL A 59 6.47 -6.10 17.28
C VAL A 59 6.41 -7.45 18.00
N ASP A 60 5.60 -7.55 19.06
CA ASP A 60 5.50 -8.79 19.86
C ASP A 60 4.75 -9.88 19.11
N LEU A 61 3.71 -9.50 18.35
CA LEU A 61 2.98 -10.42 17.47
C LEU A 61 3.91 -10.99 16.40
N ASN A 62 4.68 -10.13 15.74
CA ASN A 62 5.60 -10.53 14.68
C ASN A 62 6.73 -11.42 15.20
N THR A 63 7.19 -11.15 16.43
CA THR A 63 8.15 -12.01 17.12
C THR A 63 7.56 -13.40 17.35
N PHE A 64 6.31 -13.49 17.83
CA PHE A 64 5.62 -14.76 18.03
C PHE A 64 5.43 -15.52 16.71
N GLU A 65 4.92 -14.86 15.66
CA GLU A 65 4.68 -15.46 14.34
C GLU A 65 5.97 -16.01 13.73
N LYS A 66 7.06 -15.22 13.78
CA LYS A 66 8.37 -15.67 13.35
C LYS A 66 8.86 -16.89 14.12
N MET A 67 8.82 -16.85 15.45
CA MET A 67 9.29 -17.98 16.27
C MET A 67 8.45 -19.23 16.05
N LYS A 68 7.14 -19.06 15.83
CA LYS A 68 6.25 -20.16 15.46
C LYS A 68 6.58 -20.76 14.10
N ALA A 69 6.81 -19.92 13.08
CA ALA A 69 7.17 -20.38 11.74
C ALA A 69 8.53 -21.10 11.70
N GLU A 70 9.45 -20.71 12.59
CA GLU A 70 10.78 -21.32 12.73
C GLU A 70 10.79 -22.54 13.68
N ASP A 71 9.66 -22.91 14.29
CA ASP A 71 9.55 -23.97 15.32
C ASP A 71 10.48 -23.71 16.53
N LEU A 72 10.59 -22.44 16.93
CA LEU A 72 11.45 -21.94 18.00
C LEU A 72 10.65 -21.35 19.18
N LEU A 73 9.34 -21.56 19.23
CA LEU A 73 8.54 -21.10 20.37
C LEU A 73 9.10 -21.69 21.68
N PRO A 74 9.19 -20.87 22.75
CA PRO A 74 9.58 -21.37 24.05
C PRO A 74 8.46 -22.25 24.63
N GLU A 75 8.67 -22.78 25.84
CA GLU A 75 7.67 -23.59 26.54
C GLU A 75 7.25 -22.95 27.87
N GLY A 76 6.16 -23.46 28.46
CA GLY A 76 5.75 -23.11 29.83
C GLY A 76 5.40 -21.64 30.02
N GLU A 77 5.91 -21.03 31.09
CA GLU A 77 5.60 -19.64 31.46
C GLU A 77 6.11 -18.63 30.43
N GLU A 78 7.23 -18.94 29.76
CA GLU A 78 7.80 -18.06 28.73
C GLU A 78 6.91 -18.04 27.48
N LEU A 79 6.40 -19.20 27.06
CA LEU A 79 5.41 -19.27 25.99
C LEU A 79 4.17 -18.46 26.35
N LYS A 80 3.66 -18.63 27.56
CA LYS A 80 2.48 -17.90 28.02
C LYS A 80 2.72 -16.38 27.96
N ALA A 81 3.86 -15.90 28.44
CA ALA A 81 4.18 -14.47 28.42
C ALA A 81 4.30 -13.93 26.99
N MET A 82 4.90 -14.69 26.08
CA MET A 82 5.01 -14.32 24.66
C MET A 82 3.64 -14.28 23.99
N THR A 83 2.77 -15.27 24.24
CA THR A 83 1.40 -15.29 23.72
C THR A 83 0.58 -14.11 24.27
N ASP A 84 0.67 -13.81 25.57
CA ASP A 84 -0.04 -12.67 26.16
C ASP A 84 0.40 -11.33 25.52
N ALA A 85 1.72 -11.16 25.27
CA ALA A 85 2.26 -9.98 24.60
C ALA A 85 1.80 -9.88 23.15
N ALA A 86 1.82 -10.98 22.39
CA ALA A 86 1.31 -11.05 21.03
C ALA A 86 -0.18 -10.70 20.94
N ILE A 87 -1.00 -11.13 21.91
CA ILE A 87 -2.43 -10.78 21.98
C ILE A 87 -2.62 -9.27 22.17
N VAL A 88 -1.83 -8.66 23.06
CA VAL A 88 -1.88 -7.20 23.29
C VAL A 88 -1.47 -6.47 22.03
N SER A 89 -0.35 -6.87 21.42
CA SER A 89 0.18 -6.30 20.20
C SER A 89 -0.82 -6.38 19.04
N ALA A 90 -1.48 -7.52 18.82
CA ALA A 90 -2.54 -7.65 17.83
C ALA A 90 -3.72 -6.70 18.08
N LYS A 91 -4.19 -6.59 19.33
CA LYS A 91 -5.28 -5.67 19.69
C LYS A 91 -4.89 -4.21 19.50
N ASP A 92 -3.67 -3.86 19.87
CA ASP A 92 -3.14 -2.51 19.71
C ASP A 92 -2.99 -2.15 18.23
N SER A 93 -2.59 -3.09 17.36
CA SER A 93 -2.59 -2.90 15.90
C SER A 93 -3.98 -2.62 15.35
N ALA A 94 -4.99 -3.40 15.75
CA ALA A 94 -6.38 -3.15 15.35
C ALA A 94 -6.86 -1.75 15.80
N ALA A 95 -6.58 -1.39 17.05
CA ALA A 95 -6.95 -0.09 17.60
C ALA A 95 -6.19 1.07 16.93
N ALA A 96 -4.92 0.89 16.59
CA ALA A 96 -4.09 1.94 15.98
C ALA A 96 -4.63 2.35 14.60
N ILE A 97 -5.15 1.40 13.82
CA ILE A 97 -5.80 1.70 12.53
C ILE A 97 -7.03 2.59 12.70
N GLU A 98 -7.81 2.44 13.76
CA GLU A 98 -8.97 3.30 14.02
C GLU A 98 -8.60 4.76 14.30
N THR A 99 -7.35 5.02 14.68
CA THR A 99 -6.85 6.38 14.94
C THR A 99 -6.42 7.13 13.68
N LEU A 100 -6.33 6.43 12.54
CA LEU A 100 -5.88 7.03 11.28
C LEU A 100 -6.96 7.90 10.67
N GLU A 101 -6.68 9.19 10.58
CA GLU A 101 -7.55 10.15 9.89
C GLU A 101 -7.26 10.14 8.39
N ILE A 102 -8.28 9.85 7.58
CA ILE A 102 -8.19 9.90 6.13
C ILE A 102 -8.07 11.37 5.70
N PRO A 103 -7.00 11.77 4.98
CA PRO A 103 -6.84 13.14 4.50
C PRO A 103 -8.00 13.55 3.61
N ALA A 104 -8.49 14.79 3.77
CA ALA A 104 -9.63 15.30 3.00
C ALA A 104 -9.41 15.27 1.47
N VAL A 105 -8.16 15.36 1.03
CA VAL A 105 -7.79 15.23 -0.39
C VAL A 105 -8.07 13.83 -0.96
N LEU A 106 -8.21 12.82 -0.09
CA LEU A 106 -8.52 11.42 -0.43
C LEU A 106 -9.99 11.06 -0.22
N GLU A 107 -10.89 12.04 -0.06
CA GLU A 107 -12.33 11.77 0.19
C GLU A 107 -12.95 10.88 -0.91
N ASN A 108 -12.49 11.00 -2.15
CA ASN A 108 -12.97 10.16 -3.27
C ASN A 108 -12.53 8.69 -3.16
N GLN A 109 -11.50 8.38 -2.35
CA GLN A 109 -10.99 7.03 -2.10
C GLN A 109 -11.44 6.47 -0.74
N LYS A 110 -12.16 7.28 0.05
CA LYS A 110 -12.46 7.01 1.46
C LYS A 110 -13.13 5.66 1.69
N GLU A 111 -14.12 5.30 0.89
CA GLU A 111 -14.85 4.04 1.05
C GLU A 111 -13.93 2.81 0.88
N GLN A 112 -13.04 2.83 -0.11
CA GLN A 112 -12.05 1.76 -0.32
C GLN A 112 -11.03 1.72 0.81
N ILE A 113 -10.57 2.88 1.30
CA ILE A 113 -9.67 2.98 2.45
C ILE A 113 -10.32 2.42 3.71
N GLU A 114 -11.57 2.81 4.01
CA GLU A 114 -12.32 2.32 5.19
C GLU A 114 -12.60 0.81 5.11
N THR A 115 -12.81 0.30 3.91
CA THR A 115 -12.95 -1.16 3.67
C THR A 115 -11.64 -1.87 3.96
N ALA A 116 -10.51 -1.37 3.45
CA ALA A 116 -9.19 -1.92 3.75
C ALA A 116 -8.88 -1.85 5.26
N PHE A 117 -9.20 -0.74 5.93
CA PHE A 117 -9.05 -0.60 7.38
C PHE A 117 -9.88 -1.60 8.15
N THR A 118 -11.11 -1.87 7.72
CA THR A 118 -11.95 -2.90 8.33
C THR A 118 -11.32 -4.28 8.18
N ALA A 119 -10.83 -4.63 6.99
CA ALA A 119 -10.16 -5.91 6.76
C ALA A 119 -8.85 -6.07 7.57
N ILE A 120 -8.04 -5.00 7.72
CA ILE A 120 -6.86 -5.01 8.60
C ILE A 120 -7.26 -5.26 10.07
N ARG A 121 -8.28 -4.54 10.56
CA ARG A 121 -8.76 -4.71 11.95
C ARG A 121 -9.28 -6.11 12.19
N GLU A 122 -10.13 -6.63 11.29
CA GLU A 122 -10.66 -7.99 11.37
C GLU A 122 -9.52 -9.02 11.38
N SER A 123 -8.49 -8.84 10.55
CA SER A 123 -7.29 -9.71 10.55
C SER A 123 -6.63 -9.76 11.95
N TYR A 124 -6.32 -8.60 12.53
CA TYR A 124 -5.67 -8.55 13.85
C TYR A 124 -6.57 -9.05 14.99
N GLU A 125 -7.89 -8.79 14.92
CA GLU A 125 -8.86 -9.32 15.88
C GLU A 125 -8.90 -10.85 15.83
N ILE A 126 -8.91 -11.45 14.62
CA ILE A 126 -8.83 -12.90 14.44
C ILE A 126 -7.51 -13.43 14.99
N LYS A 127 -6.36 -12.79 14.71
CA LYS A 127 -5.06 -13.21 15.27
C LYS A 127 -5.09 -13.22 16.81
N ALA A 128 -5.62 -12.16 17.42
CA ALA A 128 -5.76 -12.06 18.88
C ALA A 128 -6.67 -13.16 19.46
N GLU A 129 -7.76 -13.52 18.76
CA GLU A 129 -8.65 -14.61 19.17
C GLU A 129 -7.95 -15.98 19.05
N GLU A 130 -7.29 -16.24 17.94
CA GLU A 130 -6.63 -17.52 17.64
C GLU A 130 -5.42 -17.77 18.54
N LEU A 131 -4.73 -16.73 19.00
CA LEU A 131 -3.69 -16.84 20.03
C LEU A 131 -4.19 -17.39 21.37
N THR A 132 -5.49 -17.34 21.65
CA THR A 132 -6.08 -17.98 22.84
C THR A 132 -6.37 -19.47 22.66
N LYS A 133 -6.14 -19.99 21.46
CA LYS A 133 -6.42 -21.36 21.00
C LYS A 133 -5.12 -22.02 20.52
N ASP A 134 -5.25 -23.13 19.81
CA ASP A 134 -4.18 -23.70 18.99
C ASP A 134 -4.04 -22.86 17.71
N ALA A 135 -3.31 -21.74 17.82
CA ALA A 135 -3.37 -20.63 16.88
C ALA A 135 -3.25 -21.06 15.40
N SER A 136 -4.23 -20.70 14.57
CA SER A 136 -4.12 -20.72 13.11
C SER A 136 -4.47 -19.34 12.59
N PHE A 137 -3.63 -18.77 11.73
CA PHE A 137 -3.83 -17.39 11.23
C PHE A 137 -4.35 -17.33 9.80
N GLU A 138 -4.69 -18.45 9.17
CA GLU A 138 -5.14 -18.51 7.78
C GLU A 138 -6.31 -17.54 7.47
N ALA A 139 -7.35 -17.53 8.31
CA ALA A 139 -8.49 -16.61 8.14
C ALA A 139 -8.09 -15.13 8.35
N ALA A 140 -7.13 -14.87 9.24
CA ALA A 140 -6.60 -13.53 9.42
C ALA A 140 -5.75 -13.09 8.22
N ASP A 141 -4.95 -14.00 7.66
CA ASP A 141 -4.08 -13.73 6.51
C ASP A 141 -4.91 -13.46 5.25
N GLU A 142 -6.03 -14.16 5.07
CA GLU A 142 -7.01 -13.86 4.00
C GLU A 142 -7.53 -12.43 4.12
N LYS A 143 -7.92 -12.00 5.33
CA LYS A 143 -8.38 -10.63 5.59
C LYS A 143 -7.30 -9.59 5.36
N PHE A 144 -6.06 -9.87 5.76
CA PHE A 144 -4.97 -8.96 5.51
C PHE A 144 -4.65 -8.85 4.01
N THR A 145 -4.75 -9.97 3.27
CA THR A 145 -4.56 -10.01 1.81
C THR A 145 -5.65 -9.21 1.09
N GLU A 146 -6.90 -9.25 1.58
CA GLU A 146 -7.99 -8.40 1.07
C GLU A 146 -7.63 -6.91 1.18
N ALA A 147 -7.17 -6.48 2.36
CA ALA A 147 -6.72 -5.11 2.56
C ALA A 147 -5.51 -4.72 1.70
N ASP A 148 -4.52 -5.62 1.60
CA ASP A 148 -3.32 -5.43 0.77
C ASP A 148 -3.68 -5.18 -0.69
N THR A 149 -4.60 -6.00 -1.21
CA THR A 149 -5.10 -5.87 -2.59
C THR A 149 -5.77 -4.51 -2.80
N LEU A 150 -6.69 -4.12 -1.90
CA LEU A 150 -7.40 -2.84 -2.01
C LEU A 150 -6.46 -1.62 -1.96
N LEU A 151 -5.49 -1.63 -1.04
CA LEU A 151 -4.53 -0.53 -0.91
C LEU A 151 -3.56 -0.48 -2.10
N ASN A 152 -3.14 -1.62 -2.63
CA ASN A 152 -2.34 -1.68 -3.84
C ASN A 152 -3.11 -1.15 -5.06
N GLU A 153 -4.37 -1.53 -5.23
CA GLU A 153 -5.23 -1.00 -6.30
C GLU A 153 -5.33 0.52 -6.22
N LEU A 154 -5.60 1.07 -5.03
CA LEU A 154 -5.63 2.52 -4.78
C LEU A 154 -4.34 3.23 -5.21
N LEU A 155 -3.17 2.66 -4.94
CA LEU A 155 -1.89 3.22 -5.41
C LEU A 155 -1.85 3.25 -6.95
N THR A 156 -2.15 2.12 -7.59
CA THR A 156 -2.06 2.00 -9.05
C THR A 156 -3.07 2.89 -9.79
N GLU A 157 -4.27 3.08 -9.25
CA GLU A 157 -5.29 3.98 -9.80
C GLU A 157 -4.85 5.45 -9.79
N GLN A 158 -4.04 5.85 -8.81
CA GLN A 158 -3.42 7.19 -8.76
C GLN A 158 -2.13 7.27 -9.60
N GLY A 159 -1.82 6.25 -10.40
CA GLY A 159 -0.60 6.16 -11.20
C GLY A 159 0.68 6.10 -10.36
N LEU A 160 0.60 5.62 -9.11
CA LEU A 160 1.76 5.24 -8.31
C LEU A 160 2.22 3.84 -8.70
N ALA A 161 3.45 3.49 -8.31
CA ALA A 161 3.87 2.11 -8.34
C ALA A 161 3.05 1.32 -7.31
N GLY A 162 2.67 0.09 -7.68
CA GLY A 162 2.06 -0.83 -6.73
C GLY A 162 3.01 -1.15 -5.58
N SER A 163 2.44 -1.45 -4.42
CA SER A 163 3.16 -1.88 -3.22
C SER A 163 2.32 -2.90 -2.47
N SER A 164 2.88 -3.49 -1.43
CA SER A 164 2.19 -4.48 -0.61
C SER A 164 2.44 -4.17 0.86
N ILE A 165 1.37 -3.78 1.55
CA ILE A 165 1.43 -3.50 2.98
C ILE A 165 1.76 -4.78 3.74
N GLN A 166 1.34 -5.95 3.26
CA GLN A 166 1.69 -7.24 3.83
C GLN A 166 3.19 -7.52 3.85
N ASN A 167 3.96 -6.96 2.91
CA ASN A 167 5.42 -7.06 2.90
C ASN A 167 6.11 -5.94 3.70
N GLU A 168 5.38 -4.86 4.01
CA GLU A 168 5.90 -3.68 4.70
C GLU A 168 5.66 -3.70 6.20
N VAL A 169 4.55 -4.30 6.62
CA VAL A 169 4.36 -4.69 8.01
C VAL A 169 5.02 -6.04 8.18
N SER A 170 5.82 -6.18 9.23
CA SER A 170 6.34 -7.51 9.51
C SER A 170 5.14 -8.39 9.85
N GLN A 171 5.02 -9.56 9.21
CA GLN A 171 4.02 -10.59 9.51
C GLN A 171 4.80 -11.87 9.69
#